data_AF-A0A529PBZ5-F1
#
_entry.id   AF-A0A529PBZ5-F1
#
_cell.length_a   1.000
_cell.length_b   1.000
_cell.length_c   1.000
_cell.angle_alpha   90.00
_cell.angle_beta   90.00
_cell.angle_gamma   90.00
#
_symmetry.space_group_name_H-M   'P 1'
#
loop_
_entity.id
_entity.type
_entity.pdbx_description
1 polymer ?
#
loop_
_entity_poly.entity_id
_entity_poly.type
_entity_poly.pdbx_seq_one_letter_code
_entity_poly.pdbx_strand_id
1 'polypeptide(L)' 'VGGDQICGSHHLAQNFLFRPARGYAGWNTPVSNFYLTGAATWPGAGTGAASGFMLAEQLGGR' A
#
# COMPACT_ATOMS: atom_id res chain seq x y z
N VAL A 1 7.77 -21.43 4.13
CA VAL A 1 7.12 -20.96 2.89
C VAL A 1 8.00 -19.87 2.29
N GLY A 2 8.57 -20.06 1.10
CA GLY A 2 9.47 -19.09 0.44
C GLY A 2 8.73 -17.87 -0.13
N GLY A 3 7.76 -17.33 0.61
CA GLY A 3 6.95 -16.18 0.20
C GLY A 3 7.64 -14.87 0.53
N ASP A 4 7.23 -13.81 -0.18
CA ASP A 4 7.71 -12.46 0.01
C ASP A 4 6.68 -11.61 0.74
N GLN A 5 6.96 -11.29 2.01
CA GLN A 5 6.07 -10.53 2.88
C GLN A 5 6.12 -9.02 2.61
N ILE A 6 7.05 -8.55 1.78
CA ILE A 6 7.39 -7.13 1.63
C ILE A 6 6.99 -6.59 0.24
N CYS A 7 6.33 -7.41 -0.58
CA CYS A 7 5.86 -7.04 -1.92
C CYS A 7 7.01 -6.60 -2.86
N GLY A 8 8.08 -7.38 -2.87
CA GLY A 8 9.19 -7.27 -3.80
C GLY A 8 10.46 -6.73 -3.17
N SER A 9 11.41 -6.43 -4.05
CA SER A 9 12.70 -5.88 -3.65
C SER A 9 12.63 -4.36 -3.54
N HIS A 10 13.34 -3.81 -2.55
CA HIS A 10 13.48 -2.35 -2.38
C HIS A 10 14.59 -1.74 -3.24
N HIS A 11 15.10 -2.48 -4.24
CA HIS A 11 16.08 -1.93 -5.18
C HIS A 11 15.47 -0.78 -5.99
N LEU A 12 16.24 0.29 -6.22
CA LEU A 12 15.75 1.53 -6.85
C LEU A 12 14.97 1.28 -8.15
N ALA A 13 15.44 0.38 -9.01
CA ALA A 13 14.77 0.08 -10.27
C ALA A 13 13.37 -0.56 -10.09
N GLN A 14 13.20 -1.46 -9.11
CA GLN A 14 11.91 -2.11 -8.83
C GLN A 14 11.00 -1.22 -7.98
N ASN A 15 11.57 -0.52 -7.02
CA ASN A 15 10.82 0.29 -6.06
C ASN A 15 10.24 1.57 -6.70
N PHE A 16 10.95 2.16 -7.67
CA PHE A 16 10.50 3.41 -8.29
C PHE A 16 9.65 3.21 -9.55
N LEU A 17 9.75 2.08 -10.25
CA LEU A 17 8.94 1.80 -11.44
C LEU A 17 7.44 1.76 -11.12
N PHE A 18 7.07 1.25 -9.95
CA PHE A 18 5.68 1.10 -9.50
C PHE A 18 5.34 2.04 -8.34
N ARG A 19 6.09 3.15 -8.18
CA ARG A 19 5.79 4.12 -7.14
C ARG A 19 4.37 4.68 -7.38
N PRO A 20 3.56 4.87 -6.32
CA PRO A 20 2.27 5.49 -6.49
C PRO A 20 2.39 6.84 -7.20
N ALA A 21 1.39 7.17 -8.02
CA ALA A 21 1.29 8.49 -8.65
C ALA A 21 1.45 9.58 -7.58
N ARG A 22 2.07 10.72 -7.97
CA ARG A 22 2.29 11.83 -7.03
C ARG A 22 0.96 12.22 -6.36
N GLY A 23 0.95 12.29 -5.03
CA GLY A 23 -0.26 12.55 -4.24
C GLY A 23 -1.01 11.30 -3.75
N TYR A 24 -0.64 10.10 -4.21
CA TYR A 24 -1.32 8.84 -3.89
C TYR A 24 -0.45 7.87 -3.08
N ALA A 25 0.38 8.39 -2.18
CA ALA A 25 1.29 7.57 -1.36
C ALA A 25 0.61 6.76 -0.25
N GLY A 26 -0.68 7.03 0.00
CA GLY A 26 -1.51 6.28 0.95
C GLY A 26 -2.29 5.15 0.26
N TRP A 27 -3.53 4.95 0.70
CA TRP A 27 -4.43 3.90 0.19
C TRP A 27 -5.28 4.34 -1.00
N ASN A 28 -5.39 5.67 -1.21
CA ASN A 28 -6.19 6.26 -2.26
C ASN A 28 -5.49 6.12 -3.62
N THR A 29 -6.26 5.91 -4.68
CA THR A 29 -5.75 5.87 -6.05
C THR A 29 -6.36 7.01 -6.89
N PRO A 30 -5.81 7.32 -8.08
CA PRO A 30 -6.42 8.28 -8.99
C PRO A 30 -7.81 7.88 -9.51
N VAL A 31 -8.19 6.61 -9.33
CA VAL A 31 -9.49 6.09 -9.77
C VAL A 31 -10.49 6.24 -8.63
N SER A 32 -11.62 6.90 -8.91
CA SER A 32 -12.67 7.14 -7.93
C SER A 32 -13.19 5.82 -7.34
N ASN A 33 -13.36 5.79 -6.01
CA ASN A 33 -13.85 4.63 -5.26
C ASN A 33 -12.97 3.37 -5.39
N PHE A 34 -11.71 3.51 -5.81
CA PHE A 34 -10.74 2.41 -5.85
C PHE A 34 -9.60 2.67 -4.87
N TYR A 35 -9.41 1.73 -3.95
CA TYR A 35 -8.44 1.81 -2.85
C TYR A 35 -7.55 0.58 -2.84
N LEU A 36 -6.28 0.78 -2.50
CA LEU A 36 -5.30 -0.28 -2.36
C LEU A 36 -4.91 -0.45 -0.89
N THR A 37 -4.66 -1.69 -0.50
CA THR A 37 -4.19 -2.07 0.83
C THR A 37 -3.20 -3.22 0.74
N GLY A 38 -2.38 -3.40 1.77
CA GLY A 38 -1.37 -4.46 1.87
C GLY A 38 0.03 -3.92 2.10
N ALA A 39 1.02 -4.79 1.87
CA ALA A 39 2.45 -4.51 2.10
C ALA A 39 3.05 -3.47 1.14
N ALA A 40 2.35 -3.12 0.06
CA ALA A 40 2.78 -2.09 -0.90
C ALA A 40 2.26 -0.68 -0.56
N THR A 41 1.38 -0.55 0.43
CA THR A 41 0.71 0.72 0.78
C THR A 41 1.07 1.12 2.19
N TRP A 42 1.45 2.37 2.44
CA TRP A 42 1.85 2.87 3.76
C TRP A 42 0.80 2.58 4.87
N PRO A 43 1.17 2.28 6.12
CA PRO A 43 2.51 1.97 6.66
C PRO A 43 2.95 0.52 6.37
N GLY A 44 2.43 -0.06 5.29
CA GLY A 44 2.66 -1.44 4.88
C GLY A 44 4.11 -1.73 4.53
N ALA A 45 4.67 -2.61 5.34
CA ALA A 45 5.77 -3.51 5.05
C ALA A 45 5.50 -4.75 5.92
N GLY A 46 5.30 -5.92 5.30
CA GLY A 46 4.98 -7.14 6.05
C GLY A 46 3.48 -7.39 6.26
N THR A 47 3.20 -8.39 7.09
CA THR A 47 1.85 -8.94 7.34
C THR A 47 1.04 -8.18 8.40
N GLY A 48 1.50 -7.00 8.82
CA GLY A 48 0.98 -6.28 10.00
C GLY A 48 -0.42 -5.68 9.88
N ALA A 49 -1.12 -5.86 8.75
CA ALA A 49 -2.49 -5.38 8.48
C ALA A 49 -2.79 -3.87 8.70
N ALA A 50 -1.82 -3.09 9.16
CA ALA A 50 -2.00 -1.70 9.56
C ALA A 50 -2.52 -0.80 8.43
N SER A 51 -2.06 -1.02 7.20
CA SER A 51 -2.58 -0.29 6.03
C SER A 51 -4.07 -0.55 5.79
N GLY A 52 -4.53 -1.79 5.93
CA GLY A 52 -5.94 -2.14 5.83
C GLY A 52 -6.77 -1.58 6.98
N PHE A 53 -6.23 -1.57 8.19
CA PHE A 53 -6.89 -1.00 9.35
C PHE A 53 -7.17 0.51 9.16
N MET A 54 -6.15 1.28 8.79
CA MET A 54 -6.30 2.73 8.57
C MET A 54 -7.23 3.06 7.40
N LEU A 55 -7.18 2.28 6.31
CA LEU A 55 -8.14 2.42 5.20
C LEU A 55 -9.58 2.17 5.68
N ALA A 56 -9.78 1.14 6.51
CA ALA A 56 -11.10 0.83 7.05
C ALA A 56 -11.62 1.93 7.98
N GLU A 57 -10.76 2.57 8.78
CA GLU A 57 -11.13 3.75 9.58
C GLU A 57 -11.56 4.93 8.71
N GLN A 58 -10.81 5.21 7.64
CA GLN A 58 -11.13 6.29 6.69
C GLN A 58 -12.49 6.06 6.00
N LEU A 59 -12.76 4.83 5.56
CA LEU A 59 -14.02 4.49 4.86
C LEU A 59 -15.21 4.30 5.82
N GLY A 60 -14.94 3.83 7.04
CA GLY A 60 -15.94 3.61 8.09
C GLY A 60 -16.39 4.88 8.81
N GLY A 61 -15.73 6.02 8.55
CA GLY A 61 -16.13 7.33 9.05
C GLY A 61 -15.79 7.58 10.52
N ARG A 62 -14.62 7.12 10.98
CA ARG A 62 -14.14 7.37 12.35
C ARG A 62 -13.16 8.54 12.42
#